data_AF-A0ABD3NKQ5-F1
#
_entry.id   AF-A0ABD3NKQ5-F1
#
_cell.length_a   1.000
_cell.length_b   1.000
_cell.length_c   1.000
_cell.angle_alpha   90.00
_cell.angle_beta   90.00
_cell.angle_gamma   90.00
#
_symmetry.space_group_name_H-M   'P 1'
#
loop_
_entity.id
_entity.type
_entity.pdbx_description
1 polymer ?
#
loop_
_entity_poly.entity_id
_entity_poly.type
_entity_poly.pdbx_seq_one_letter_code
_entity_poly.pdbx_strand_id
1 'polypeptide(L)'
;MVKFGRHLQFFLESDETNGPADDVYIVPYTDIKESIGQSQHQFTTAWMAALNQASDDYSQRIKAFWKRVFDDIFESSVFDQVGGDYRGLQREEAVTLYVSSMDEGSSRELFSMIKKLHSTAAMNCEALRKLVKKFDKGALARGDDQLTSTLLHELYSASFSSFISLDGYIEIFRDSLVVSEEEDDEDNDSENEIFSYQEKSAFVSHHDGAAVKRRAEEQSWLTGMLATIPPKELSALVAHRGFHCPRDGSSIRPLENSLSAFEMAWAGGIELCECDVALTKDEKLVLAHDEDFRRLALHPKSEHSNMKVGALTMKEIISLTFKSGSRPPLLLDVLKSAQALGSNCKLVIEVKPGNQEASSALVRLFRHHPDLIENCAVVMSFDAFIMHRLKSELEEMKAILTGHELGLSVSPATKHMLRNRADIPIKLPEVLLLTVANEPKKHYELCLNILHPNRNRVHSWLNHSNRPSLDGVYLQYQSEMLEPTGMQALRDLSEQYRVGIWGSYKKDPDDYNTAYHLINNCGVTYVNTDLPRNFRQDPKEHRMAL
;
A
#
# COMPACT_ATOMS: atom_id res chain seq x y z
N MET A 1 13.20 5.00 36.86
CA MET A 1 12.13 4.40 36.02
C MET A 1 11.75 5.32 34.87
N VAL A 2 11.87 4.85 33.63
CA VAL A 2 11.12 5.42 32.50
C VAL A 2 9.64 5.17 32.78
N LYS A 3 8.80 6.19 32.67
CA LYS A 3 7.35 5.96 32.63
C LYS A 3 7.04 5.33 31.28
N PHE A 4 6.95 4.01 31.25
CA PHE A 4 6.26 3.29 30.20
C PHE A 4 4.75 3.53 30.37
N GLY A 5 3.95 3.36 29.32
CA GLY A 5 2.50 3.40 29.49
C GLY A 5 2.08 2.32 30.49
N ARG A 6 1.03 2.54 31.30
CA ARG A 6 0.57 1.57 32.33
C ARG A 6 0.41 0.14 31.78
N HIS A 7 0.03 0.01 30.50
CA HIS A 7 -0.11 -1.26 29.79
C HIS A 7 1.20 -2.04 29.55
N LEU A 8 2.35 -1.37 29.46
CA LEU A 8 3.67 -2.00 29.31
C LEU A 8 4.28 -2.39 30.67
N GLN A 9 3.74 -1.85 31.76
CA GLN A 9 4.25 -2.08 33.11
C GLN A 9 3.67 -3.37 33.71
N PHE A 10 2.45 -3.74 33.33
CA PHE A 10 1.76 -4.97 33.75
C PHE A 10 2.49 -6.25 33.32
N PHE A 11 3.16 -6.25 32.15
CA PHE A 11 3.89 -7.41 31.63
C PHE A 11 5.20 -7.74 32.37
N LEU A 12 5.69 -6.84 33.23
CA LEU A 12 6.90 -7.07 34.04
C LEU A 12 6.57 -7.72 35.39
N GLU A 13 5.32 -7.68 35.83
CA GLU A 13 4.91 -8.14 37.17
C GLU A 13 4.41 -9.59 37.19
N SER A 14 4.23 -10.23 36.02
CA SER A 14 3.67 -11.58 35.91
C SER A 14 4.70 -12.72 35.79
N ASP A 15 6.00 -12.48 35.95
CA ASP A 15 7.03 -13.46 35.55
C ASP A 15 8.17 -13.65 36.58
N GLU A 16 7.88 -13.63 37.88
CA GLU A 16 8.87 -13.93 38.94
C GLU A 16 9.28 -15.42 39.05
N THR A 17 8.96 -16.28 38.06
CA THR A 17 9.14 -17.74 38.22
C THR A 17 10.00 -18.47 37.17
N ASN A 18 10.64 -17.80 36.21
CA ASN A 18 11.40 -18.49 35.17
C ASN A 18 12.92 -18.26 35.25
N GLY A 19 13.70 -19.33 35.02
CA GLY A 19 15.14 -19.38 35.22
C GLY A 19 15.98 -18.58 34.19
N PRO A 20 17.31 -18.53 34.34
CA PRO A 20 18.22 -17.59 33.64
C PRO A 20 18.31 -17.77 32.11
N ALA A 21 17.59 -18.72 31.51
CA ALA A 21 17.50 -18.92 30.07
C ALA A 21 16.29 -18.23 29.42
N ASP A 22 15.34 -17.73 30.23
CA ASP A 22 14.13 -17.01 29.78
C ASP A 22 14.24 -15.49 29.89
N ASP A 23 15.36 -14.98 30.40
CA ASP A 23 15.58 -13.55 30.60
C ASP A 23 15.62 -12.81 29.26
N VAL A 24 14.62 -11.96 29.06
CA VAL A 24 14.50 -11.14 27.86
C VAL A 24 15.41 -9.92 27.97
N TYR A 25 16.09 -9.57 26.88
CA TYR A 25 16.91 -8.36 26.90
C TYR A 25 16.02 -7.12 26.91
N ILE A 26 16.13 -6.32 27.96
CA ILE A 26 15.53 -4.99 28.05
C ILE A 26 16.63 -3.94 28.09
N VAL A 27 16.54 -2.96 27.20
CA VAL A 27 17.50 -1.87 27.09
C VAL A 27 17.68 -1.18 28.46
N PRO A 28 18.91 -1.12 29.01
CA PRO A 28 19.20 -0.53 30.31
C PRO A 28 19.15 1.00 30.21
N TYR A 29 17.93 1.54 30.09
CA TYR A 29 17.71 2.95 29.75
C TYR A 29 18.35 3.90 30.76
N THR A 30 18.29 3.59 32.06
CA THR A 30 18.82 4.48 33.11
C THR A 30 20.33 4.61 32.97
N ASP A 31 21.02 3.48 32.79
CA ASP A 31 22.48 3.42 32.69
C ASP A 31 22.99 4.13 31.44
N ILE A 32 22.35 3.88 30.28
CA ILE A 32 22.72 4.58 29.04
C ILE A 32 22.40 6.07 29.14
N LYS A 33 21.28 6.44 29.79
CA LYS A 33 20.93 7.84 30.01
C LYS A 33 21.97 8.55 30.88
N GLU A 34 22.60 7.89 31.84
CA GLU A 34 23.64 8.48 32.70
C GLU A 34 24.94 8.81 31.94
N SER A 35 25.15 8.18 30.78
CA SER A 35 26.25 8.56 29.87
C SER A 35 26.01 9.88 29.13
N ILE A 36 24.78 10.41 29.14
CA ILE A 36 24.45 11.70 28.52
C ILE A 36 25.16 12.82 29.29
N GLY A 37 26.07 13.52 28.61
CA GLY A 37 26.87 14.61 29.18
C GLY A 37 28.29 14.22 29.60
N GLN A 38 28.66 12.93 29.49
CA GLN A 38 30.05 12.49 29.66
C GLN A 38 30.84 12.70 28.35
N SER A 39 30.40 12.07 27.26
CA SER A 39 30.86 12.36 25.90
C SER A 39 29.90 11.76 24.85
N GLN A 40 29.83 12.36 23.66
CA GLN A 40 29.07 11.81 22.53
C GLN A 40 29.52 10.38 22.17
N HIS A 41 30.84 10.11 22.20
CA HIS A 41 31.38 8.81 21.85
C HIS A 41 30.94 7.69 22.81
N GLN A 42 30.95 7.95 24.13
CA GLN A 42 30.51 6.97 25.13
C GLN A 42 29.01 6.68 25.02
N PHE A 43 28.19 7.72 24.85
CA PHE A 43 26.75 7.54 24.65
C PHE A 43 26.46 6.71 23.40
N THR A 44 27.07 7.06 22.27
CA THR A 44 26.89 6.34 21.00
C THR A 44 27.34 4.88 21.11
N THR A 45 28.46 4.61 21.79
CA THR A 45 28.96 3.24 21.99
C THR A 45 28.00 2.42 22.85
N ALA A 46 27.54 2.96 23.98
CA ALA A 46 26.59 2.27 24.87
C ALA A 46 25.24 2.05 24.17
N TRP A 47 24.77 3.03 23.39
CA TRP A 47 23.54 2.95 22.64
C TRP A 47 23.61 1.87 21.54
N MET A 48 24.69 1.83 20.75
CA MET A 48 24.87 0.80 19.71
C MET A 48 25.04 -0.60 20.31
N ALA A 49 25.75 -0.72 21.44
CA ALA A 49 25.87 -2.00 22.15
C ALA A 49 24.49 -2.52 22.61
N ALA A 50 23.61 -1.62 23.07
CA ALA A 50 22.25 -1.98 23.46
C ALA A 50 21.33 -2.30 22.26
N LEU A 51 21.50 -1.58 21.14
CA LEU A 51 20.81 -1.90 19.88
C LEU A 51 21.16 -3.30 19.40
N ASN A 52 22.45 -3.65 19.41
CA ASN A 52 22.93 -4.95 18.96
C ASN A 52 22.40 -6.07 19.86
N GLN A 53 22.48 -5.92 21.18
CA GLN A 53 21.95 -6.92 22.12
C GLN A 53 20.43 -7.12 21.97
N ALA A 54 19.66 -6.05 21.82
CA ALA A 54 18.22 -6.15 21.56
C ALA A 54 17.92 -6.84 20.21
N SER A 55 18.75 -6.58 19.19
CA SER A 55 18.63 -7.21 17.87
C SER A 55 18.98 -8.70 17.90
N ASP A 56 20.02 -9.07 18.63
CA ASP A 56 20.45 -10.45 18.79
C ASP A 56 19.41 -11.26 19.57
N ASP A 57 18.93 -10.75 20.71
CA ASP A 57 17.88 -11.38 21.51
C ASP A 57 16.59 -11.58 20.70
N TYR A 58 16.12 -10.54 20.00
CA TYR A 58 14.94 -10.64 19.13
C TYR A 58 15.14 -11.67 18.02
N SER A 59 16.29 -11.65 17.34
CA SER A 59 16.58 -12.56 16.23
C SER A 59 16.66 -14.02 16.70
N GLN A 60 17.20 -14.27 17.89
CA GLN A 60 17.23 -15.59 18.50
C GLN A 60 15.81 -16.07 18.84
N ARG A 61 14.99 -15.21 19.45
CA ARG A 61 13.64 -15.55 19.87
C ARG A 61 12.67 -15.73 18.71
N ILE A 62 12.69 -14.86 17.70
CA ILE A 62 11.84 -15.04 16.51
C ILE A 62 12.24 -16.31 15.75
N LYS A 63 13.53 -16.66 15.73
CA LYS A 63 14.01 -17.92 15.14
C LYS A 63 13.54 -19.13 15.96
N ALA A 64 13.57 -19.06 17.28
CA ALA A 64 13.05 -20.12 18.15
C ALA A 64 11.53 -20.30 17.98
N PHE A 65 10.79 -19.20 17.89
CA PHE A 65 9.35 -19.20 17.59
C PHE A 65 9.06 -19.94 16.29
N TRP A 66 9.69 -19.54 15.17
CA TRP A 66 9.47 -20.19 13.88
C TRP A 66 9.95 -21.64 13.86
N LYS A 67 11.07 -21.93 14.52
CA LYS A 67 11.57 -23.30 14.66
C LYS A 67 10.51 -24.18 15.34
N ARG A 68 9.92 -23.74 16.44
CA ARG A 68 8.86 -24.46 17.14
C ARG A 68 7.62 -24.65 16.26
N VAL A 69 7.12 -23.58 15.62
CA VAL A 69 5.97 -23.66 14.70
C VAL A 69 6.19 -24.74 13.63
N PHE A 70 7.34 -24.72 12.97
CA PHE A 70 7.62 -25.66 11.89
C PHE A 70 7.91 -27.07 12.40
N ASP A 71 8.73 -27.23 13.44
CA ASP A 71 9.05 -28.53 14.02
C ASP A 71 7.74 -29.23 14.47
N ASP A 72 6.85 -28.54 15.20
CA ASP A 72 5.58 -29.12 15.66
C ASP A 72 4.66 -29.50 14.48
N ILE A 73 4.53 -28.64 13.46
CA ILE A 73 3.75 -28.95 12.25
C ILE A 73 4.31 -30.19 11.55
N PHE A 74 5.65 -30.29 11.42
CA PHE A 74 6.32 -31.37 10.69
C PHE A 74 6.41 -32.68 11.48
N GLU A 75 6.43 -32.63 12.81
CA GLU A 75 6.47 -33.80 13.69
C GLU A 75 5.06 -34.35 14.01
N SER A 76 4.01 -33.54 13.84
CA SER A 76 2.64 -34.01 14.00
C SER A 76 2.24 -35.02 12.92
N SER A 77 1.44 -36.02 13.31
CA SER A 77 0.90 -37.06 12.40
C SER A 77 -0.05 -36.53 11.31
N VAL A 78 -0.23 -35.21 11.19
CA VAL A 78 -0.93 -34.54 10.08
C VAL A 78 -0.16 -34.71 8.77
N PHE A 79 1.15 -34.99 8.85
CA PHE A 79 2.04 -35.23 7.70
C PHE A 79 1.54 -36.33 6.74
N ASP A 80 0.87 -37.37 7.27
CA ASP A 80 0.40 -38.52 6.47
C ASP A 80 -1.02 -38.37 5.91
N GLN A 81 -1.83 -37.41 6.38
CA GLN A 81 -3.26 -37.32 6.01
C GLN A 81 -3.59 -36.30 4.91
N VAL A 82 -2.74 -35.29 4.66
CA VAL A 82 -3.08 -34.18 3.75
C VAL A 82 -2.21 -34.11 2.48
N GLY A 83 -1.12 -34.88 2.38
CA GLY A 83 -0.37 -35.08 1.13
C GLY A 83 0.16 -33.79 0.46
N GLY A 84 0.39 -32.72 1.22
CA GLY A 84 0.89 -31.44 0.73
C GLY A 84 2.40 -31.29 0.86
N ASP A 85 3.05 -30.75 -0.18
CA ASP A 85 4.45 -30.29 -0.09
C ASP A 85 4.47 -28.91 0.59
N TYR A 86 4.70 -28.88 1.90
CA TYR A 86 4.72 -27.64 2.70
C TYR A 86 6.04 -26.85 2.59
N ARG A 87 6.92 -27.20 1.63
CA ARG A 87 8.15 -26.43 1.37
C ARG A 87 7.80 -25.05 0.81
N GLY A 88 8.09 -24.01 1.59
CA GLY A 88 7.85 -22.61 1.21
C GLY A 88 6.52 -22.04 1.69
N LEU A 89 5.89 -22.65 2.70
CA LEU A 89 4.67 -22.13 3.34
C LEU A 89 4.85 -20.67 3.78
N GLN A 90 3.84 -19.83 3.52
CA GLN A 90 3.86 -18.44 4.00
C GLN A 90 3.68 -18.40 5.52
N ARG A 91 4.24 -17.38 6.18
CA ARG A 91 4.24 -17.26 7.64
C ARG A 91 2.84 -17.19 8.26
N GLU A 92 1.91 -16.49 7.61
CA GLU A 92 0.51 -16.39 8.05
C GLU A 92 -0.19 -17.75 7.95
N GLU A 93 -0.03 -18.44 6.83
CA GLU A 93 -0.57 -19.80 6.62
C GLU A 93 0.00 -20.80 7.64
N ALA A 94 1.27 -20.66 8.01
CA ALA A 94 1.91 -21.51 9.01
C ALA A 94 1.29 -21.33 10.40
N VAL A 95 1.01 -20.09 10.80
CA VAL A 95 0.36 -19.80 12.08
C VAL A 95 -1.08 -20.30 12.08
N THR A 96 -1.85 -20.04 11.02
CA THR A 96 -3.24 -20.54 10.90
C THR A 96 -3.28 -22.08 10.92
N LEU A 97 -2.35 -22.73 10.22
CA LEU A 97 -2.23 -24.18 10.22
C LEU A 97 -1.89 -24.69 11.63
N TYR A 98 -0.94 -24.04 12.32
CA TYR A 98 -0.56 -24.43 13.68
C TYR A 98 -1.77 -24.41 14.61
N VAL A 99 -2.50 -23.29 14.69
CA VAL A 99 -3.62 -23.16 15.62
C VAL A 99 -4.78 -24.10 15.30
N SER A 100 -4.96 -24.44 14.03
CA SER A 100 -6.01 -25.39 13.61
C SER A 100 -5.64 -26.87 13.78
N SER A 101 -4.37 -27.19 13.98
CA SER A 101 -3.88 -28.59 14.01
C SER A 101 -3.27 -29.03 15.33
N MET A 102 -2.68 -28.10 16.11
CA MET A 102 -2.10 -28.38 17.41
C MET A 102 -3.14 -28.29 18.53
N ASP A 103 -2.81 -28.84 19.70
CA ASP A 103 -3.66 -28.69 20.87
C ASP A 103 -3.69 -27.23 21.36
N GLU A 104 -4.75 -26.89 22.10
CA GLU A 104 -4.97 -25.55 22.61
C GLU A 104 -3.86 -25.09 23.57
N GLY A 105 -3.30 -26.01 24.37
CA GLY A 105 -2.21 -25.71 25.30
C GLY A 105 -0.96 -25.23 24.57
N SER A 106 -0.53 -26.00 23.56
CA SER A 106 0.59 -25.65 22.68
C SER A 106 0.35 -24.31 21.94
N SER A 107 -0.87 -24.08 21.47
CA SER A 107 -1.27 -22.83 20.83
C SER A 107 -1.23 -21.63 21.80
N ARG A 108 -1.71 -21.78 23.04
CA ARG A 108 -1.66 -20.75 24.08
C ARG A 108 -0.22 -20.43 24.50
N GLU A 109 0.67 -21.42 24.55
CA GLU A 109 2.10 -21.19 24.81
C GLU A 109 2.78 -20.38 23.72
N LEU A 110 2.56 -20.72 22.44
CA LEU A 110 3.09 -19.92 21.32
C LEU A 110 2.50 -18.51 21.29
N PHE A 111 1.21 -18.37 21.61
CA PHE A 111 0.57 -17.07 21.74
C PHE A 111 1.22 -16.22 22.85
N SER A 112 1.58 -16.82 23.98
CA SER A 112 2.33 -16.14 25.04
C SER A 112 3.73 -15.72 24.55
N MET A 113 4.43 -16.61 23.85
CA MET A 113 5.77 -16.35 23.31
C MET A 113 5.78 -15.18 22.33
N ILE A 114 4.85 -15.14 21.37
CA ILE A 114 4.79 -14.07 20.37
C ILE A 114 4.38 -12.72 20.99
N LYS A 115 3.48 -12.72 22.00
CA LYS A 115 3.12 -11.51 22.76
C LYS A 115 4.31 -10.95 23.53
N LYS A 116 5.07 -11.82 24.20
CA LYS A 116 6.27 -11.43 24.97
C LYS A 116 7.35 -10.86 24.05
N LEU A 117 7.56 -11.48 22.88
CA LEU A 117 8.48 -10.99 21.85
C LEU A 117 8.07 -9.63 21.30
N HIS A 118 6.80 -9.46 20.95
CA HIS A 118 6.24 -8.19 20.47
C HIS A 118 6.40 -7.06 21.49
N SER A 119 5.95 -7.29 22.73
CA SER A 119 6.03 -6.30 23.82
C SER A 119 7.47 -5.85 24.08
N THR A 120 8.39 -6.81 24.16
CA THR A 120 9.81 -6.54 24.38
C THR A 120 10.41 -5.69 23.26
N ALA A 121 10.17 -6.07 22.01
CA ALA A 121 10.69 -5.34 20.86
C ALA A 121 10.17 -3.90 20.85
N ALA A 122 8.89 -3.70 21.17
CA ALA A 122 8.28 -2.38 21.30
C ALA A 122 8.94 -1.56 22.44
N MET A 123 9.17 -2.17 23.61
CA MET A 123 9.84 -1.52 24.75
C MET A 123 11.27 -1.08 24.42
N ASN A 124 12.06 -1.97 23.80
CA ASN A 124 13.44 -1.70 23.41
C ASN A 124 13.53 -0.60 22.34
N CYS A 125 12.65 -0.66 21.34
CA CYS A 125 12.55 0.36 20.31
C CYS A 125 12.26 1.74 20.93
N GLU A 126 11.27 1.81 21.81
CA GLU A 126 10.89 3.07 22.45
C GLU A 126 11.97 3.59 23.42
N ALA A 127 12.65 2.70 24.14
CA ALA A 127 13.75 3.05 25.03
C ALA A 127 14.92 3.69 24.26
N LEU A 128 15.38 3.03 23.19
CA LEU A 128 16.48 3.51 22.35
C LEU A 128 16.13 4.81 21.65
N ARG A 129 14.90 4.94 21.13
CA ARG A 129 14.39 6.18 20.53
C ARG A 129 14.39 7.34 21.53
N LYS A 130 13.90 7.09 22.76
CA LYS A 130 13.87 8.09 23.83
C LYS A 130 15.28 8.52 24.28
N LEU A 131 16.25 7.60 24.27
CA LEU A 131 17.64 7.92 24.60
C LEU A 131 18.23 8.93 23.60
N VAL A 132 18.07 8.70 22.29
CA VAL A 132 18.56 9.62 21.25
C VAL A 132 17.91 11.00 21.38
N LYS A 133 16.58 11.05 21.53
CA LYS A 133 15.86 12.32 21.73
C LYS A 133 16.35 13.08 22.97
N LYS A 134 16.69 12.34 24.03
CA LYS A 134 17.17 12.93 25.28
C LYS A 134 18.59 13.45 25.17
N PHE A 135 19.45 12.74 24.44
CA PHE A 135 20.79 13.21 24.12
C PHE A 135 20.73 14.53 23.33
N ASP A 136 19.93 14.56 22.26
CA ASP A 136 19.82 15.71 21.35
C ASP A 136 19.29 16.98 22.01
N LYS A 137 18.43 16.87 23.04
CA LYS A 137 17.87 18.01 23.78
C LYS A 137 18.94 18.94 24.38
N GLY A 138 20.14 18.43 24.64
CA GLY A 138 21.27 19.22 25.14
C GLY A 138 22.52 19.19 24.26
N ALA A 139 22.46 18.58 23.06
CA ALA A 139 23.64 18.38 22.22
C ALA A 139 24.30 19.70 21.82
N LEU A 140 23.51 20.67 21.33
CA LEU A 140 23.98 21.99 20.94
C LEU A 140 24.72 22.73 22.07
N ALA A 141 24.21 22.62 23.31
CA ALA A 141 24.81 23.27 24.47
C ALA A 141 26.14 22.62 24.91
N ARG A 142 26.37 21.35 24.54
CA ARG A 142 27.61 20.62 24.82
C ARG A 142 28.64 20.73 23.68
N GLY A 143 28.25 21.27 22.52
CA GLY A 143 29.06 21.23 21.30
C GLY A 143 29.06 19.87 20.61
N ASP A 144 28.09 19.01 20.92
CA ASP A 144 27.89 17.70 20.32
C ASP A 144 27.03 17.82 19.04
N ASP A 145 27.20 16.87 18.12
CA ASP A 145 26.32 16.69 16.98
C ASP A 145 24.97 16.10 17.40
N GLN A 146 23.92 16.39 16.64
CA GLN A 146 22.64 15.68 16.80
C GLN A 146 22.78 14.25 16.30
N LEU A 147 22.39 13.28 17.14
CA LEU A 147 22.49 11.86 16.83
C LEU A 147 21.21 11.30 16.21
N THR A 148 20.13 12.09 16.13
CA THR A 148 18.91 11.71 15.42
C THR A 148 19.18 11.29 13.97
N SER A 149 20.10 11.96 13.26
CA SER A 149 20.42 11.69 11.86
C SER A 149 21.26 10.43 11.62
N THR A 150 21.84 9.86 12.67
CA THR A 150 22.72 8.69 12.60
C THR A 150 22.09 7.49 13.32
N LEU A 151 21.81 7.62 14.61
CA LEU A 151 21.38 6.48 15.44
C LEU A 151 19.93 6.05 15.21
N LEU A 152 19.01 6.97 14.87
CA LEU A 152 17.64 6.53 14.57
C LEU A 152 17.55 5.73 13.26
N HIS A 153 18.45 5.95 12.30
CA HIS A 153 18.52 5.14 11.10
C HIS A 153 18.91 3.70 11.43
N GLU A 154 19.93 3.52 12.27
CA GLU A 154 20.34 2.21 12.78
C GLU A 154 19.19 1.54 13.55
N LEU A 155 18.47 2.29 14.39
CA LEU A 155 17.31 1.77 15.12
C LEU A 155 16.24 1.23 14.16
N TYR A 156 15.81 2.02 13.19
CA TYR A 156 14.70 1.62 12.31
C TYR A 156 15.09 0.55 11.27
N SER A 157 16.38 0.29 11.11
CA SER A 157 16.92 -0.80 10.28
C SER A 157 17.17 -2.09 11.09
N ALA A 158 17.07 -2.03 12.42
CA ALA A 158 17.32 -3.18 13.28
C ALA A 158 16.26 -4.28 13.12
N SER A 159 16.66 -5.53 13.38
CA SER A 159 15.83 -6.72 13.16
C SER A 159 14.51 -6.70 13.94
N PHE A 160 14.51 -6.13 15.14
CA PHE A 160 13.34 -6.02 16.01
C PHE A 160 12.42 -4.86 15.65
N SER A 161 12.82 -3.93 14.77
CA SER A 161 12.01 -2.76 14.40
C SER A 161 10.81 -3.09 13.50
N SER A 162 10.73 -4.32 12.99
CA SER A 162 9.56 -4.83 12.27
C SER A 162 8.55 -5.55 13.19
N PHE A 163 8.61 -5.35 14.50
CA PHE A 163 7.73 -6.04 15.46
C PHE A 163 6.23 -5.85 15.18
N ILE A 164 5.83 -4.74 14.55
CA ILE A 164 4.43 -4.46 14.13
C ILE A 164 3.92 -5.54 13.15
N SER A 165 4.81 -6.17 12.37
CA SER A 165 4.41 -7.29 11.50
C SER A 165 3.95 -8.54 12.26
N LEU A 166 4.18 -8.60 13.58
CA LEU A 166 3.69 -9.68 14.44
C LEU A 166 2.22 -9.51 14.85
N ASP A 167 1.64 -8.31 14.67
CA ASP A 167 0.25 -8.02 15.06
C ASP A 167 -0.74 -8.94 14.34
N GLY A 168 -0.54 -9.19 13.04
CA GLY A 168 -1.38 -10.13 12.29
C GLY A 168 -1.32 -11.56 12.82
N TYR A 169 -0.17 -12.01 13.34
CA TYR A 169 -0.08 -13.34 13.97
C TYR A 169 -0.79 -13.37 15.32
N ILE A 170 -0.64 -12.32 16.12
CA ILE A 170 -1.33 -12.15 17.41
C ILE A 170 -2.84 -12.17 17.22
N GLU A 171 -3.35 -11.55 16.16
CA GLU A 171 -4.76 -11.58 15.78
C GLU A 171 -5.23 -12.98 15.40
N ILE A 172 -4.48 -13.71 14.57
CA ILE A 172 -4.83 -15.11 14.21
C ILE A 172 -4.94 -16.00 15.46
N PHE A 173 -3.97 -15.91 16.38
CA PHE A 173 -4.02 -16.65 17.64
C PHE A 173 -5.22 -16.22 18.49
N ARG A 174 -5.50 -14.92 18.58
CA ARG A 174 -6.64 -14.40 19.36
C ARG A 174 -7.97 -14.92 18.79
N ASP A 175 -8.22 -14.73 17.51
CA ASP A 175 -9.47 -15.10 16.86
C ASP A 175 -9.75 -16.61 16.95
N SER A 176 -8.69 -17.42 16.89
CA SER A 176 -8.80 -18.88 16.94
C SER A 176 -8.95 -19.43 18.37
N LEU A 177 -8.36 -18.77 19.38
CA LEU A 177 -8.40 -19.21 20.78
C LEU A 177 -9.60 -18.66 21.56
N VAL A 178 -10.23 -17.56 21.10
CA VAL A 178 -11.43 -16.93 21.71
C VAL A 178 -12.69 -17.80 21.61
N VAL A 179 -12.69 -18.87 20.81
CA VAL A 179 -13.88 -19.75 20.63
C VAL A 179 -14.15 -20.67 21.85
N SER A 180 -13.33 -20.63 22.89
CA SER A 180 -13.44 -21.53 24.06
C SER A 180 -13.74 -20.87 25.41
N GLU A 181 -13.82 -19.53 25.50
CA GLU A 181 -14.03 -18.83 26.78
C GLU A 181 -15.51 -18.49 27.00
N GLU A 182 -16.34 -19.52 27.14
CA GLU A 182 -17.52 -19.48 28.01
C GLU A 182 -17.31 -20.53 29.10
N GLU A 183 -16.57 -20.16 30.15
CA GLU A 183 -16.72 -20.60 31.55
C GLU A 183 -15.42 -20.31 32.33
N ASP A 184 -15.59 -19.68 33.49
CA ASP A 184 -14.65 -19.52 34.61
C ASP A 184 -13.44 -18.57 34.43
N ASP A 185 -13.65 -17.29 34.77
CA ASP A 185 -12.96 -16.67 35.91
C ASP A 185 -13.58 -15.30 36.27
N GLU A 186 -14.34 -15.30 37.36
CA GLU A 186 -14.73 -14.13 38.13
C GLU A 186 -13.47 -13.48 38.74
N ASP A 187 -12.89 -12.50 38.06
CA ASP A 187 -12.17 -11.33 38.62
C ASP A 187 -11.15 -10.79 37.59
N ASN A 188 -11.62 -10.05 36.59
CA ASN A 188 -10.77 -9.08 35.93
C ASN A 188 -11.59 -7.98 35.27
N ASP A 189 -11.50 -6.75 35.78
CA ASP A 189 -12.00 -5.52 35.17
C ASP A 189 -11.20 -5.17 33.87
N SER A 190 -10.99 -6.14 32.97
CA SER A 190 -10.20 -6.00 31.74
C SER A 190 -11.05 -5.80 30.48
N GLU A 191 -12.37 -5.97 30.54
CA GLU A 191 -13.20 -5.98 29.32
C GLU A 191 -13.65 -4.60 28.81
N ASN A 192 -13.42 -3.52 29.57
CA ASN A 192 -13.80 -2.16 29.15
C ASN A 192 -12.65 -1.26 28.69
N GLU A 193 -11.40 -1.73 28.70
CA GLU A 193 -10.26 -0.88 28.30
C GLU A 193 -9.72 -1.13 26.89
N ILE A 194 -10.04 -2.23 26.20
CA ILE A 194 -9.61 -2.48 24.80
C ILE A 194 -10.26 -1.52 23.80
N PHE A 195 -11.53 -1.15 24.03
CA PHE A 195 -12.21 -0.08 23.29
C PHE A 195 -11.64 1.33 23.60
N SER A 196 -10.81 1.47 24.64
CA SER A 196 -10.17 2.76 24.99
C SER A 196 -8.76 2.94 24.43
N TYR A 197 -8.19 1.93 23.76
CA TYR A 197 -6.87 2.05 23.11
C TYR A 197 -6.89 2.88 21.82
N GLN A 198 -8.06 3.07 21.19
CA GLN A 198 -8.21 4.05 20.11
C GLN A 198 -8.20 5.51 20.62
N GLU A 199 -8.50 5.75 21.90
CA GLU A 199 -8.53 7.11 22.48
C GLU A 199 -7.30 7.47 23.34
N LYS A 200 -6.56 6.50 23.90
CA LYS A 200 -5.43 6.78 24.83
C LYS A 200 -4.02 6.73 24.20
N SER A 201 -3.90 6.55 22.89
CA SER A 201 -2.65 6.85 22.14
C SER A 201 -2.33 8.37 22.08
N ALA A 202 -3.17 9.22 22.68
CA ALA A 202 -3.04 10.68 22.67
C ALA A 202 -1.86 11.26 23.49
N PHE A 203 -1.04 10.43 24.16
CA PHE A 203 0.04 10.93 25.04
C PHE A 203 1.48 10.82 24.49
N VAL A 204 1.64 10.63 23.16
CA VAL A 204 2.90 10.91 22.43
C VAL A 204 2.82 12.32 21.83
N SER A 205 2.83 13.30 22.74
CA SER A 205 3.13 14.74 22.61
C SER A 205 2.76 15.45 21.30
N HIS A 206 1.51 15.94 21.22
CA HIS A 206 0.98 17.10 20.47
C HIS A 206 1.18 17.22 18.94
N HIS A 207 2.22 16.63 18.33
CA HIS A 207 2.46 16.69 16.87
C HIS A 207 1.75 15.57 16.10
N ASP A 208 1.59 14.38 16.72
CA ASP A 208 0.93 13.22 16.09
C ASP A 208 -0.59 13.25 16.20
N GLY A 209 -1.14 13.70 17.33
CA GLY A 209 -2.59 13.90 17.47
C GLY A 209 -3.13 14.92 16.48
N ALA A 210 -2.36 15.96 16.16
CA ALA A 210 -2.71 16.91 15.11
C ALA A 210 -2.66 16.29 13.71
N ALA A 211 -1.70 15.39 13.43
CA ALA A 211 -1.62 14.71 12.14
C ALA A 211 -2.75 13.68 11.95
N VAL A 212 -3.05 12.87 12.98
CA VAL A 212 -4.17 11.93 12.99
C VAL A 212 -5.50 12.68 12.87
N LYS A 213 -5.68 13.75 13.67
CA LYS A 213 -6.88 14.59 13.58
C LYS A 213 -7.02 15.24 12.20
N ARG A 214 -5.94 15.77 11.62
CA ARG A 214 -5.96 16.32 10.25
C ARG A 214 -6.34 15.26 9.21
N ARG A 215 -5.80 14.04 9.31
CA ARG A 215 -6.18 12.94 8.41
C ARG A 215 -7.65 12.56 8.57
N ALA A 216 -8.16 12.50 9.79
CA ALA A 216 -9.58 12.24 10.05
C ALA A 216 -10.48 13.39 9.55
N GLU A 217 -10.07 14.64 9.73
CA GLU A 217 -10.76 15.83 9.18
C GLU A 217 -10.76 15.81 7.64
N GLU A 218 -9.64 15.47 7.00
CA GLU A 218 -9.55 15.31 5.55
C GLU A 218 -10.41 14.14 5.04
N GLN A 219 -10.41 13.01 5.74
CA GLN A 219 -11.25 11.86 5.41
C GLN A 219 -12.74 12.21 5.54
N SER A 220 -13.12 12.93 6.60
CA SER A 220 -14.48 13.39 6.80
C SER A 220 -14.89 14.40 5.73
N TRP A 221 -13.98 15.30 5.33
CA TRP A 221 -14.22 16.23 4.24
C TRP A 221 -14.44 15.47 2.92
N LEU A 222 -13.57 14.50 2.60
CA LEU A 222 -13.68 13.70 1.39
C LEU A 222 -15.03 12.97 1.35
N THR A 223 -15.36 12.25 2.42
CA THR A 223 -16.64 11.51 2.54
C THR A 223 -17.84 12.45 2.39
N GLY A 224 -17.83 13.61 3.06
CA GLY A 224 -18.90 14.58 2.97
C GLY A 224 -19.05 15.20 1.58
N MET A 225 -17.93 15.49 0.90
CA MET A 225 -17.92 16.03 -0.46
C MET A 225 -18.43 15.00 -1.46
N LEU A 226 -17.96 13.75 -1.40
CA LEU A 226 -18.38 12.68 -2.30
C LEU A 226 -19.85 12.31 -2.11
N ALA A 227 -20.39 12.40 -0.89
CA ALA A 227 -21.82 12.21 -0.64
C ALA A 227 -22.73 13.21 -1.38
N THR A 228 -22.18 14.35 -1.85
CA THR A 228 -22.92 15.30 -2.69
C THR A 228 -22.91 14.95 -4.18
N ILE A 229 -22.01 14.04 -4.59
CA ILE A 229 -21.83 13.64 -5.99
C ILE A 229 -22.79 12.50 -6.32
N PRO A 230 -23.61 12.60 -7.39
CA PRO A 230 -24.50 11.51 -7.75
C PRO A 230 -23.70 10.27 -8.20
N PRO A 231 -24.27 9.05 -8.04
CA PRO A 231 -23.51 7.81 -8.25
C PRO A 231 -22.90 7.66 -9.65
N LYS A 232 -23.58 8.18 -10.69
CA LYS A 232 -23.11 8.12 -12.07
C LYS A 232 -21.77 8.86 -12.21
N GLU A 233 -21.70 10.09 -11.74
CA GLU A 233 -20.49 10.90 -11.78
C GLU A 233 -19.42 10.32 -10.87
N LEU A 234 -19.78 9.85 -9.67
CA LEU A 234 -18.85 9.26 -8.72
C LEU A 234 -18.12 8.04 -9.31
N SER A 235 -18.85 7.15 -9.99
CA SER A 235 -18.28 5.94 -10.63
C SER A 235 -17.31 6.22 -11.78
N ALA A 236 -17.32 7.45 -12.31
CA ALA A 236 -16.42 7.88 -13.39
C ALA A 236 -15.19 8.66 -12.88
N LEU A 237 -15.18 9.08 -11.61
CA LEU A 237 -14.02 9.78 -11.04
C LEU A 237 -12.89 8.81 -10.74
N VAL A 238 -11.68 9.20 -11.13
CA VAL A 238 -10.45 8.45 -10.89
C VAL A 238 -9.52 9.30 -10.03
N ALA A 239 -9.25 8.86 -8.79
CA ALA A 239 -8.31 9.55 -7.91
C ALA A 239 -6.87 9.35 -8.43
N HIS A 240 -6.26 10.43 -8.92
CA HIS A 240 -4.94 10.40 -9.54
C HIS A 240 -3.84 10.14 -8.50
N ARG A 241 -3.19 8.97 -8.58
CA ARG A 241 -2.22 8.46 -7.59
C ARG A 241 -2.78 8.31 -6.18
N GLY A 242 -4.07 7.99 -6.08
CA GLY A 242 -4.83 7.89 -4.82
C GLY A 242 -5.32 9.27 -4.33
N PHE A 243 -5.72 9.36 -3.05
CA PHE A 243 -6.13 10.62 -2.42
C PHE A 243 -4.94 11.52 -2.08
N HIS A 244 -4.21 11.90 -3.11
CA HIS A 244 -3.09 12.83 -3.09
C HIS A 244 -3.50 14.13 -3.81
N CYS A 245 -2.97 15.27 -3.36
CA CYS A 245 -3.12 16.51 -4.12
C CYS A 245 -1.81 17.31 -4.12
N PRO A 246 -1.22 17.60 -5.28
CA PRO A 246 -0.01 18.41 -5.38
C PRO A 246 -0.23 19.90 -4.99
N ARG A 247 -1.49 20.34 -4.82
CA ARG A 247 -1.83 21.68 -4.31
C ARG A 247 -1.65 21.79 -2.79
N ASP A 248 -1.74 20.66 -2.10
CA ASP A 248 -1.67 20.62 -0.66
C ASP A 248 -0.21 20.56 -0.18
N GLY A 249 0.05 21.16 0.98
CA GLY A 249 1.32 20.93 1.66
C GLY A 249 1.44 19.44 2.03
N SER A 250 2.66 18.90 1.97
CA SER A 250 3.02 17.48 2.23
C SER A 250 2.61 16.87 3.59
N SER A 251 1.83 17.59 4.41
CA SER A 251 1.37 17.18 5.74
C SER A 251 -0.15 17.08 5.89
N ILE A 252 -0.92 17.41 4.84
CA ILE A 252 -2.39 17.39 4.86
C ILE A 252 -2.89 16.05 4.34
N ARG A 253 -2.54 15.71 3.10
CA ARG A 253 -2.91 14.45 2.44
C ARG A 253 -1.74 13.46 2.33
N PRO A 254 -2.03 12.16 2.15
CA PRO A 254 -1.03 11.16 1.84
C PRO A 254 -0.14 11.52 0.64
N LEU A 255 1.04 10.90 0.60
CA LEU A 255 1.94 10.99 -0.54
C LEU A 255 1.34 10.26 -1.75
N GLU A 256 1.60 10.75 -2.96
CA GLU A 256 1.22 10.07 -4.20
C GLU A 256 1.71 8.62 -4.24
N ASN A 257 0.93 7.74 -4.87
CA ASN A 257 1.28 6.32 -5.08
C ASN A 257 1.62 5.59 -3.77
N SER A 258 1.02 5.99 -2.64
CA SER A 258 1.17 5.31 -1.36
C SER A 258 -0.06 4.49 -1.02
N LEU A 259 0.11 3.37 -0.32
CA LEU A 259 -1.01 2.52 0.12
C LEU A 259 -2.09 3.34 0.85
N SER A 260 -1.67 4.22 1.77
CA SER A 260 -2.58 5.12 2.49
C SER A 260 -3.36 6.08 1.60
N ALA A 261 -2.81 6.52 0.45
CA ALA A 261 -3.54 7.37 -0.48
C ALA A 261 -4.71 6.60 -1.13
N PHE A 262 -4.50 5.34 -1.49
CA PHE A 262 -5.52 4.48 -2.07
C PHE A 262 -6.59 4.10 -1.04
N GLU A 263 -6.17 3.67 0.15
CA GLU A 263 -7.08 3.30 1.23
C GLU A 263 -7.99 4.46 1.65
N MET A 264 -7.45 5.68 1.76
CA MET A 264 -8.26 6.87 2.06
C MET A 264 -9.25 7.20 0.94
N ALA A 265 -8.84 7.07 -0.33
CA ALA A 265 -9.72 7.30 -1.48
C ALA A 265 -10.89 6.31 -1.48
N TRP A 266 -10.59 5.01 -1.38
CA TRP A 266 -11.58 3.94 -1.36
C TRP A 266 -12.51 4.02 -0.14
N ALA A 267 -11.95 4.22 1.05
CA ALA A 267 -12.74 4.42 2.27
C ALA A 267 -13.60 5.69 2.23
N GLY A 268 -13.24 6.67 1.39
CA GLY A 268 -14.04 7.87 1.16
C GLY A 268 -15.22 7.65 0.20
N GLY A 269 -15.20 6.57 -0.59
CA GLY A 269 -16.22 6.23 -1.58
C GLY A 269 -15.82 6.46 -3.04
N ILE A 270 -14.55 6.82 -3.32
CA ILE A 270 -14.03 6.73 -4.70
C ILE A 270 -13.87 5.26 -5.06
N GLU A 271 -14.33 4.85 -6.23
CA GLU A 271 -14.20 3.46 -6.71
C GLU A 271 -12.87 3.23 -7.43
N LEU A 272 -12.41 4.21 -8.21
CA LEU A 272 -11.26 4.09 -9.10
C LEU A 272 -10.08 4.95 -8.63
N CYS A 273 -8.92 4.33 -8.49
CA CYS A 273 -7.67 5.06 -8.25
C CYS A 273 -6.67 4.77 -9.37
N GLU A 274 -6.03 5.81 -9.90
CA GLU A 274 -4.94 5.65 -10.85
C GLU A 274 -3.62 5.45 -10.10
N CYS A 275 -2.73 4.63 -10.66
CA CYS A 275 -1.38 4.46 -10.13
C CYS A 275 -0.34 4.23 -11.25
N ASP A 276 0.89 4.64 -10.99
CA ASP A 276 2.03 4.41 -11.88
C ASP A 276 2.83 3.18 -11.45
N VAL A 277 3.12 2.26 -12.35
CA VAL A 277 3.92 1.07 -12.04
C VAL A 277 5.32 1.11 -12.68
N ALA A 278 6.28 0.61 -11.92
CA ALA A 278 7.63 0.32 -12.38
C ALA A 278 8.05 -1.09 -11.99
N LEU A 279 8.99 -1.67 -12.74
CA LEU A 279 9.54 -3.00 -12.49
C LEU A 279 10.91 -2.87 -11.86
N THR A 280 11.14 -3.58 -10.76
CA THR A 280 12.46 -3.69 -10.11
C THR A 280 13.39 -4.62 -10.89
N LYS A 281 14.69 -4.57 -10.55
CA LYS A 281 15.72 -5.46 -11.09
C LYS A 281 15.42 -6.95 -10.87
N ASP A 282 14.74 -7.28 -9.78
CA ASP A 282 14.29 -8.62 -9.39
C ASP A 282 12.81 -8.89 -9.72
N GLU A 283 12.29 -8.19 -10.74
CA GLU A 283 10.97 -8.37 -11.35
C GLU A 283 9.77 -8.23 -10.40
N LYS A 284 9.83 -7.30 -9.45
CA LYS A 284 8.70 -6.91 -8.61
C LYS A 284 8.05 -5.64 -9.16
N LEU A 285 6.71 -5.61 -9.20
CA LEU A 285 5.96 -4.41 -9.56
C LEU A 285 5.79 -3.53 -8.33
N VAL A 286 6.35 -2.33 -8.39
CA VAL A 286 6.27 -1.30 -7.35
C VAL A 286 5.57 -0.06 -7.91
N LEU A 287 4.97 0.73 -7.04
CA LEU A 287 4.37 2.00 -7.46
C LEU A 287 5.41 3.12 -7.50
N ALA A 288 5.58 3.72 -8.68
CA ALA A 288 6.53 4.80 -8.91
C ALA A 288 6.18 5.60 -10.15
N HIS A 289 5.99 6.92 -9.98
CA HIS A 289 5.76 7.84 -11.09
C HIS A 289 7.07 8.27 -11.79
N ASP A 290 8.04 8.71 -10.99
CA ASP A 290 9.33 9.21 -11.49
C ASP A 290 10.27 8.03 -11.82
N GLU A 291 11.34 8.29 -12.57
CA GLU A 291 12.34 7.25 -12.87
C GLU A 291 13.10 6.77 -11.61
N ASP A 292 13.12 7.60 -10.56
CA ASP A 292 13.78 7.38 -9.28
C ASP A 292 12.89 7.86 -8.11
N PHE A 293 13.32 7.63 -6.87
CA PHE A 293 12.57 8.05 -5.68
C PHE A 293 13.06 9.37 -5.08
N ARG A 294 13.94 10.11 -5.75
CA ARG A 294 14.63 11.28 -5.20
C ARG A 294 13.67 12.31 -4.64
N ARG A 295 12.58 12.60 -5.35
CA ARG A 295 11.59 13.62 -4.95
C ARG A 295 10.82 13.21 -3.70
N LEU A 296 10.51 11.93 -3.56
CA LEU A 296 9.64 11.37 -2.52
C LEU A 296 10.42 10.91 -1.28
N ALA A 297 11.68 10.51 -1.46
CA ALA A 297 12.56 10.04 -0.40
C ALA A 297 12.77 11.10 0.68
N LEU A 298 12.79 10.65 1.94
CA LEU A 298 13.19 11.45 3.10
C LEU A 298 14.63 11.98 2.92
N HIS A 299 15.50 11.16 2.32
CA HIS A 299 16.89 11.49 2.00
C HIS A 299 17.11 11.51 0.49
N PRO A 300 16.84 12.63 -0.20
CA PRO A 300 16.94 12.74 -1.67
C PRO A 300 18.37 12.61 -2.20
N LYS A 301 19.38 12.57 -1.33
CA LYS A 301 20.80 12.42 -1.71
C LYS A 301 21.34 11.02 -1.40
N SER A 302 20.51 10.11 -0.90
CA SER A 302 20.92 8.72 -0.69
C SER A 302 21.19 8.05 -2.04
N GLU A 303 22.12 7.09 -2.06
CA GLU A 303 22.49 6.34 -3.25
C GLU A 303 21.26 5.72 -3.93
N HIS A 304 20.50 4.90 -3.20
CA HIS A 304 19.31 4.24 -3.71
C HIS A 304 18.23 5.22 -4.19
N SER A 305 18.04 6.37 -3.53
CA SER A 305 17.00 7.34 -3.96
C SER A 305 17.26 7.97 -5.33
N ASN A 306 18.52 8.01 -5.79
CA ASN A 306 18.92 8.60 -7.07
C ASN A 306 19.13 7.55 -8.17
N MET A 307 19.00 6.26 -7.83
CA MET A 307 19.07 5.18 -8.81
C MET A 307 17.70 5.00 -9.46
N LYS A 308 17.72 4.59 -10.74
CA LYS A 308 16.49 4.24 -11.44
C LYS A 308 15.83 3.05 -10.76
N VAL A 309 14.49 3.05 -10.68
CA VAL A 309 13.73 1.96 -10.03
C VAL A 309 14.12 0.58 -10.59
N GLY A 310 14.26 0.46 -11.91
CA GLY A 310 14.65 -0.81 -12.57
C GLY A 310 16.10 -1.26 -12.31
N ALA A 311 16.93 -0.43 -11.67
CA ALA A 311 18.27 -0.81 -11.24
C ALA A 311 18.32 -1.35 -9.80
N LEU A 312 17.23 -1.19 -9.04
CA LEU A 312 17.12 -1.59 -7.64
C LEU A 312 16.35 -2.91 -7.51
N THR A 313 16.72 -3.72 -6.54
CA THR A 313 15.94 -4.88 -6.05
C THR A 313 14.85 -4.42 -5.10
N MET A 314 13.85 -5.27 -4.85
CA MET A 314 12.80 -4.95 -3.88
C MET A 314 13.36 -4.72 -2.48
N LYS A 315 14.39 -5.48 -2.09
CA LYS A 315 15.06 -5.29 -0.78
C LYS A 315 15.65 -3.89 -0.65
N GLU A 316 16.29 -3.38 -1.71
CA GLU A 316 16.85 -2.02 -1.73
C GLU A 316 15.74 -0.96 -1.74
N ILE A 317 14.63 -1.20 -2.43
CA ILE A 317 13.47 -0.31 -2.44
C ILE A 317 12.80 -0.23 -1.07
N ILE A 318 12.62 -1.34 -0.37
CA ILE A 318 12.05 -1.37 1.00
C ILE A 318 12.94 -0.61 2.00
N SER A 319 14.25 -0.53 1.74
CA SER A 319 15.17 0.28 2.57
C SER A 319 14.95 1.79 2.42
N LEU A 320 14.25 2.24 1.37
CA LEU A 320 13.91 3.65 1.18
C LEU A 320 12.77 4.05 2.12
N THR A 321 12.97 5.18 2.79
CA THR A 321 11.91 5.84 3.57
C THR A 321 11.49 7.10 2.84
N PHE A 322 10.20 7.26 2.59
CA PHE A 322 9.63 8.50 2.04
C PHE A 322 9.49 9.58 3.10
N LYS A 323 9.28 10.84 2.66
CA LYS A 323 9.03 11.98 3.55
C LYS A 323 7.83 11.79 4.48
N SER A 324 6.88 10.94 4.09
CA SER A 324 5.72 10.52 4.87
C SER A 324 6.05 9.51 5.98
N GLY A 325 7.25 8.92 5.97
CA GLY A 325 7.61 7.76 6.78
C GLY A 325 7.19 6.41 6.18
N SER A 326 6.42 6.42 5.08
CA SER A 326 6.03 5.20 4.35
C SER A 326 7.15 4.73 3.42
N ARG A 327 6.94 3.55 2.82
CA ARG A 327 7.83 2.94 1.82
C ARG A 327 7.12 2.87 0.46
N PRO A 328 7.86 2.74 -0.66
CA PRO A 328 7.27 2.41 -1.94
C PRO A 328 6.45 1.10 -1.83
N PRO A 329 5.14 1.10 -2.16
CA PRO A 329 4.32 -0.10 -2.04
C PRO A 329 4.51 -1.05 -3.23
N LEU A 330 4.31 -2.36 -3.02
CA LEU A 330 4.11 -3.31 -4.12
C LEU A 330 2.73 -3.12 -4.72
N LEU A 331 2.61 -3.30 -6.03
CA LEU A 331 1.31 -3.35 -6.70
C LEU A 331 0.41 -4.46 -6.10
N LEU A 332 1.01 -5.61 -5.75
CA LEU A 332 0.29 -6.73 -5.15
C LEU A 332 -0.39 -6.33 -3.84
N ASP A 333 0.29 -5.57 -2.98
CA ASP A 333 -0.25 -5.14 -1.69
C ASP A 333 -1.44 -4.19 -1.88
N VAL A 334 -1.35 -3.31 -2.88
CA VAL A 334 -2.42 -2.35 -3.21
C VAL A 334 -3.64 -3.05 -3.82
N LEU A 335 -3.44 -4.04 -4.70
CA LEU A 335 -4.53 -4.85 -5.25
C LEU A 335 -5.23 -5.68 -4.16
N LYS A 336 -4.47 -6.27 -3.23
CA LYS A 336 -5.03 -6.98 -2.07
C LYS A 336 -5.83 -6.06 -1.15
N SER A 337 -5.30 -4.86 -0.88
CA SER A 337 -6.02 -3.84 -0.09
C SER A 337 -7.33 -3.44 -0.77
N ALA A 338 -7.32 -3.24 -2.10
CA ALA A 338 -8.53 -2.99 -2.88
C ALA A 338 -9.56 -4.12 -2.72
N GLN A 339 -9.13 -5.38 -2.87
CA GLN A 339 -10.00 -6.55 -2.71
C GLN A 339 -10.60 -6.64 -1.30
N ALA A 340 -9.80 -6.36 -0.26
CA ALA A 340 -10.24 -6.40 1.13
C ALA A 340 -11.24 -5.28 1.48
N LEU A 341 -11.09 -4.10 0.87
CA LEU A 341 -11.99 -2.96 1.10
C LEU A 341 -13.32 -3.07 0.34
N GLY A 342 -13.33 -3.73 -0.83
CA GLY A 342 -14.58 -4.08 -1.51
C GLY A 342 -14.43 -4.35 -3.01
N SER A 343 -15.44 -5.00 -3.58
CA SER A 343 -15.47 -5.38 -5.01
C SER A 343 -15.46 -4.19 -5.98
N ASN A 344 -15.81 -2.99 -5.50
CA ASN A 344 -15.83 -1.77 -6.31
C ASN A 344 -14.51 -1.00 -6.27
N CYS A 345 -13.59 -1.36 -5.36
CA CYS A 345 -12.27 -0.72 -5.25
C CYS A 345 -11.34 -1.25 -6.34
N LYS A 346 -10.97 -0.40 -7.30
CA LYS A 346 -10.19 -0.80 -8.46
C LYS A 346 -9.08 0.18 -8.81
N LEU A 347 -8.04 -0.34 -9.43
CA LEU A 347 -6.93 0.41 -9.97
C LEU A 347 -7.09 0.69 -11.47
N VAL A 348 -6.67 1.88 -11.88
CA VAL A 348 -6.32 2.28 -13.24
C VAL A 348 -4.80 2.32 -13.32
N ILE A 349 -4.18 1.32 -13.95
CA ILE A 349 -2.73 1.12 -13.90
C ILE A 349 -2.07 1.77 -15.11
N GLU A 350 -1.20 2.77 -14.89
CA GLU A 350 -0.32 3.31 -15.93
C GLU A 350 1.00 2.52 -16.01
N VAL A 351 1.27 1.94 -17.18
CA VAL A 351 2.59 1.38 -17.53
C VAL A 351 3.38 2.45 -18.26
N LYS A 352 4.53 2.88 -17.70
CA LYS A 352 5.37 3.90 -18.33
C LYS A 352 5.96 3.42 -19.68
N PRO A 353 6.10 4.32 -20.68
CA PRO A 353 6.58 3.95 -22.01
C PRO A 353 7.95 3.26 -22.02
N GLY A 354 8.16 2.34 -22.96
CA GLY A 354 9.40 1.57 -23.06
C GLY A 354 9.60 0.50 -21.97
N ASN A 355 8.66 0.31 -21.05
CA ASN A 355 8.73 -0.71 -20.00
C ASN A 355 7.84 -1.92 -20.33
N GLN A 356 8.15 -2.61 -21.43
CA GLN A 356 7.40 -3.79 -21.87
C GLN A 356 7.44 -4.93 -20.84
N GLU A 357 8.52 -5.02 -20.06
CA GLU A 357 8.73 -6.04 -19.04
C GLU A 357 7.74 -5.85 -17.88
N ALA A 358 7.40 -4.62 -17.49
CA ALA A 358 6.37 -4.34 -16.49
C ALA A 358 4.99 -4.84 -16.96
N SER A 359 4.65 -4.67 -18.25
CA SER A 359 3.40 -5.18 -18.81
C SER A 359 3.33 -6.70 -18.73
N SER A 360 4.38 -7.42 -19.12
CA SER A 360 4.38 -8.89 -19.00
C SER A 360 4.44 -9.35 -17.54
N ALA A 361 5.08 -8.60 -16.64
CA ALA A 361 5.07 -8.88 -15.20
C ALA A 361 3.66 -8.73 -14.61
N LEU A 362 2.87 -7.77 -15.09
CA LEU A 362 1.48 -7.57 -14.67
C LEU A 362 0.59 -8.76 -15.08
N VAL A 363 0.74 -9.24 -16.32
CA VAL A 363 0.03 -10.46 -16.77
C VAL A 363 0.47 -11.68 -15.96
N ARG A 364 1.77 -11.80 -15.64
CA ARG A 364 2.24 -12.86 -14.73
C ARG A 364 1.60 -12.74 -13.35
N LEU A 365 1.48 -11.54 -12.78
CA LEU A 365 0.81 -11.31 -11.50
C LEU A 365 -0.63 -11.80 -11.57
N PHE A 366 -1.40 -11.40 -12.58
CA PHE A 366 -2.80 -11.84 -12.76
C PHE A 366 -2.92 -13.35 -12.99
N ARG A 367 -1.95 -13.98 -13.64
CA ARG A 367 -1.94 -15.45 -13.79
C ARG A 367 -1.75 -16.16 -12.44
N HIS A 368 -0.95 -15.59 -11.54
CA HIS A 368 -0.73 -16.14 -10.19
C HIS A 368 -1.86 -15.77 -9.22
N HIS A 369 -2.50 -14.62 -9.43
CA HIS A 369 -3.61 -14.13 -8.61
C HIS A 369 -4.83 -13.76 -9.47
N PRO A 370 -5.53 -14.74 -10.07
CA PRO A 370 -6.68 -14.46 -10.94
C PRO A 370 -7.84 -13.78 -10.22
N ASP A 371 -7.90 -13.90 -8.89
CA ASP A 371 -8.86 -13.26 -8.02
C ASP A 371 -8.68 -11.74 -7.90
N LEU A 372 -7.49 -11.22 -8.21
CA LEU A 372 -7.18 -9.79 -8.19
C LEU A 372 -7.43 -9.08 -9.53
N ILE A 373 -7.78 -9.82 -10.60
CA ILE A 373 -8.01 -9.24 -11.93
C ILE A 373 -9.12 -8.19 -11.89
N GLU A 374 -10.21 -8.46 -11.15
CA GLU A 374 -11.37 -7.56 -11.08
C GLU A 374 -11.08 -6.27 -10.31
N ASN A 375 -10.00 -6.24 -9.52
CA ASN A 375 -9.49 -5.04 -8.86
C ASN A 375 -8.62 -4.17 -9.80
N CYS A 376 -8.46 -4.56 -11.06
CA CYS A 376 -7.88 -3.73 -12.11
C CYS A 376 -8.97 -3.37 -13.13
N ALA A 377 -9.40 -2.11 -13.14
CA ALA A 377 -10.41 -1.63 -14.08
C ALA A 377 -9.81 -1.36 -15.46
N VAL A 378 -8.63 -0.73 -15.48
CA VAL A 378 -7.97 -0.24 -16.69
C VAL A 378 -6.47 -0.47 -16.60
N VAL A 379 -5.83 -0.81 -17.71
CA VAL A 379 -4.39 -0.63 -17.92
C VAL A 379 -4.18 0.33 -19.08
N MET A 380 -3.31 1.32 -18.90
CA MET A 380 -3.05 2.35 -19.90
C MET A 380 -1.56 2.67 -20.05
N SER A 381 -1.19 3.18 -21.21
CA SER A 381 0.17 3.67 -21.51
C SER A 381 0.14 4.64 -22.67
N PHE A 382 1.13 5.53 -22.76
CA PHE A 382 1.39 6.28 -23.99
C PHE A 382 1.98 5.37 -25.10
N ASP A 383 2.52 4.21 -24.74
CA ASP A 383 3.18 3.30 -25.69
C ASP A 383 2.19 2.31 -26.33
N ALA A 384 1.82 2.59 -27.58
CA ALA A 384 0.88 1.75 -28.32
C ALA A 384 1.39 0.32 -28.57
N PHE A 385 2.71 0.12 -28.70
CA PHE A 385 3.27 -1.21 -28.88
C PHE A 385 3.07 -2.06 -27.63
N ILE A 386 3.34 -1.49 -26.44
CA ILE A 386 3.11 -2.17 -25.16
C ILE A 386 1.63 -2.51 -24.98
N MET A 387 0.71 -1.58 -25.29
CA MET A 387 -0.74 -1.83 -25.11
C MET A 387 -1.29 -2.93 -26.01
N HIS A 388 -0.92 -2.96 -27.29
CA HIS A 388 -1.33 -4.05 -28.19
C HIS A 388 -0.76 -5.41 -27.77
N ARG A 389 0.47 -5.42 -27.26
CA ARG A 389 1.08 -6.64 -26.72
C ARG A 389 0.36 -7.09 -25.45
N LEU A 390 0.12 -6.18 -24.51
CA LEU A 390 -0.62 -6.45 -23.28
C LEU A 390 -2.00 -7.04 -23.56
N LYS A 391 -2.77 -6.43 -24.47
CA LYS A 391 -4.11 -6.93 -24.83
C LYS A 391 -4.04 -8.37 -25.35
N SER A 392 -3.04 -8.68 -26.19
CA SER A 392 -2.83 -10.04 -26.68
C SER A 392 -2.51 -11.03 -25.54
N GLU A 393 -1.61 -10.66 -24.62
CA GLU A 393 -1.24 -11.49 -23.47
C GLU A 393 -2.41 -11.67 -22.47
N LEU A 394 -3.26 -10.66 -22.30
CA LEU A 394 -4.47 -10.74 -21.46
C LEU A 394 -5.55 -11.66 -22.07
N GLU A 395 -5.80 -11.59 -23.37
CA GLU A 395 -6.76 -12.48 -24.05
C GLU A 395 -6.26 -13.94 -24.07
N GLU A 396 -4.96 -14.15 -24.28
CA GLU A 396 -4.36 -15.49 -24.15
C GLU A 396 -4.50 -16.04 -22.73
N MET A 397 -4.19 -15.22 -21.72
CA MET A 397 -4.40 -15.59 -20.31
C MET A 397 -5.86 -15.94 -20.03
N LYS A 398 -6.82 -15.13 -20.52
CA LYS A 398 -8.25 -15.40 -20.35
C LYS A 398 -8.65 -16.72 -20.99
N ALA A 399 -8.20 -17.01 -22.21
CA ALA A 399 -8.49 -18.28 -22.89
C ALA A 399 -7.97 -19.50 -22.09
N ILE A 400 -6.77 -19.37 -21.51
CA ILE A 400 -6.19 -20.40 -20.63
C ILE A 400 -7.03 -20.57 -19.35
N LEU A 401 -7.44 -19.47 -18.71
CA LEU A 401 -8.21 -19.51 -17.46
C LEU A 401 -9.63 -20.04 -17.68
N THR A 402 -10.27 -19.79 -18.84
CA THR A 402 -11.62 -20.28 -19.14
C THR A 402 -11.66 -21.67 -19.76
N GLY A 403 -10.52 -22.37 -19.85
CA GLY A 403 -10.46 -23.76 -20.29
C GLY A 403 -10.64 -23.98 -21.79
N HIS A 404 -10.44 -22.95 -22.62
CA HIS A 404 -10.22 -23.19 -24.05
C HIS A 404 -8.87 -23.90 -24.22
N GLU A 405 -8.88 -25.12 -24.77
CA GLU A 405 -7.71 -25.99 -24.91
C GLU A 405 -6.54 -25.31 -25.64
N LEU A 406 -5.60 -24.77 -24.88
CA LEU A 406 -4.20 -24.60 -25.27
C LEU A 406 -3.44 -25.58 -24.38
N GLY A 407 -2.96 -26.70 -24.95
CA GLY A 407 -2.43 -27.86 -24.22
C GLY A 407 -1.20 -27.58 -23.34
N LEU A 408 -1.38 -26.82 -22.27
CA LEU A 408 -0.38 -26.39 -21.30
C LEU A 408 -0.76 -26.87 -19.89
N SER A 409 0.25 -27.39 -19.19
CA SER A 409 0.12 -27.92 -17.83
C SER A 409 -0.06 -26.78 -16.82
N VAL A 410 -1.30 -26.54 -16.37
CA VAL A 410 -1.61 -25.62 -15.25
C VAL A 410 -1.43 -26.34 -13.90
N SER A 411 -0.95 -25.61 -12.89
CA SER A 411 -0.70 -26.16 -11.55
C SER A 411 -1.98 -26.74 -10.88
N PRO A 412 -1.86 -27.74 -9.99
CA PRO A 412 -3.01 -28.31 -9.27
C PRO A 412 -3.82 -27.28 -8.46
N ALA A 413 -3.14 -26.31 -7.83
CA ALA A 413 -3.80 -25.23 -7.08
C ALA A 413 -4.65 -24.33 -7.99
N THR A 414 -4.13 -23.97 -9.16
CA THR A 414 -4.86 -23.21 -10.18
C THR A 414 -6.05 -24.01 -10.72
N LYS A 415 -5.91 -25.32 -10.94
CA LYS A 415 -7.03 -26.19 -11.34
C LYS A 415 -8.12 -26.28 -10.27
N HIS A 416 -7.76 -26.29 -8.99
CA HIS A 416 -8.72 -26.32 -7.89
C HIS A 416 -9.49 -24.99 -7.77
N MET A 417 -8.81 -23.85 -7.86
CA MET A 417 -9.46 -22.53 -7.92
C MET A 417 -10.39 -22.37 -9.13
N LEU A 418 -9.95 -22.81 -10.31
CA LEU A 418 -10.75 -22.72 -11.55
C LEU A 418 -12.00 -23.63 -11.51
N ARG A 419 -11.94 -24.78 -10.82
CA ARG A 419 -13.09 -25.68 -10.64
C ARG A 419 -14.21 -25.05 -9.79
N ASN A 420 -13.87 -24.24 -8.80
CA ASN A 420 -14.86 -23.55 -7.95
C ASN A 420 -15.40 -22.24 -8.57
N ARG A 421 -14.81 -21.79 -9.69
CA ARG A 421 -15.21 -20.58 -10.45
C ARG A 421 -15.83 -20.86 -11.82
N ALA A 422 -16.16 -22.13 -12.12
CA ALA A 422 -16.59 -22.57 -13.44
C ALA A 422 -17.77 -21.77 -14.07
N ASP A 423 -18.50 -20.98 -13.28
CA ASP A 423 -19.66 -20.22 -13.74
C ASP A 423 -19.53 -18.67 -13.67
N ILE A 424 -18.39 -18.09 -13.25
CA ILE A 424 -18.22 -16.62 -13.15
C ILE A 424 -17.34 -16.09 -14.30
N PRO A 425 -17.86 -15.25 -15.21
CA PRO A 425 -17.08 -14.67 -16.30
C PRO A 425 -15.94 -13.79 -15.77
N ILE A 426 -14.70 -14.09 -16.15
CA ILE A 426 -13.55 -13.24 -15.84
C ILE A 426 -13.65 -11.94 -16.65
N LYS A 427 -13.84 -10.81 -15.96
CA LYS A 427 -13.76 -9.49 -16.56
C LYS A 427 -12.31 -9.00 -16.56
N LEU A 428 -11.69 -8.98 -17.74
CA LEU A 428 -10.35 -8.40 -17.93
C LEU A 428 -10.38 -6.87 -17.75
N PRO A 429 -9.25 -6.25 -17.38
CA PRO A 429 -9.11 -4.80 -17.43
C PRO A 429 -9.27 -4.29 -18.87
N GLU A 430 -9.84 -3.10 -19.01
CA GLU A 430 -9.86 -2.38 -20.28
C GLU A 430 -8.45 -1.87 -20.60
N VAL A 431 -8.05 -1.88 -21.87
CA VAL A 431 -6.72 -1.46 -22.32
C VAL A 431 -6.82 -0.20 -23.17
N LEU A 432 -6.29 0.92 -22.65
CA LEU A 432 -6.48 2.25 -23.23
C LEU A 432 -5.14 2.91 -23.63
N LEU A 433 -5.15 3.72 -24.70
CA LEU A 433 -4.00 4.53 -25.13
C LEU A 433 -4.04 5.94 -24.56
N LEU A 434 -3.01 6.34 -23.82
CA LEU A 434 -2.84 7.74 -23.41
C LEU A 434 -2.45 8.61 -24.60
N THR A 435 -3.05 9.80 -24.69
CA THR A 435 -2.74 10.79 -25.72
C THR A 435 -2.42 12.15 -25.12
N VAL A 436 -1.71 12.98 -25.89
CA VAL A 436 -1.45 14.38 -25.58
C VAL A 436 -2.34 15.30 -26.42
N ALA A 437 -2.59 16.50 -25.91
CA ALA A 437 -3.38 17.53 -26.58
C ALA A 437 -2.54 18.34 -27.59
N ASN A 438 -1.23 18.39 -27.39
CA ASN A 438 -0.30 19.24 -28.15
C ASN A 438 0.65 18.38 -29.00
N GLU A 439 1.48 19.05 -29.81
CA GLU A 439 2.50 18.40 -30.62
C GLU A 439 3.35 17.41 -29.78
N PRO A 440 3.48 16.14 -30.23
CA PRO A 440 4.28 15.14 -29.54
C PRO A 440 5.71 15.62 -29.29
N LYS A 441 6.14 15.59 -28.03
CA LYS A 441 7.52 15.84 -27.60
C LYS A 441 8.33 14.57 -27.52
N LYS A 442 7.66 13.42 -27.47
CA LYS A 442 8.26 12.09 -27.40
C LYS A 442 7.75 11.24 -28.56
N HIS A 443 8.59 10.33 -29.05
CA HIS A 443 8.27 9.50 -30.21
C HIS A 443 7.10 8.54 -29.98
N TYR A 444 6.81 8.20 -28.71
CA TYR A 444 5.70 7.35 -28.31
C TYR A 444 4.39 8.14 -28.12
N GLU A 445 4.42 9.47 -28.04
CA GLU A 445 3.22 10.26 -27.78
C GLU A 445 2.30 10.33 -29.02
N LEU A 446 1.05 9.93 -28.83
CA LEU A 446 -0.02 10.13 -29.80
C LEU A 446 -0.74 11.44 -29.49
N CYS A 447 -0.88 12.32 -30.48
CA CYS A 447 -1.57 13.59 -30.34
C CYS A 447 -2.97 13.53 -30.98
N LEU A 448 -4.00 13.92 -30.21
CA LEU A 448 -5.37 14.05 -30.68
C LEU A 448 -5.91 15.45 -30.34
N ASN A 449 -6.18 16.25 -31.37
CA ASN A 449 -6.90 17.51 -31.24
C ASN A 449 -8.40 17.25 -31.31
N ILE A 450 -9.16 17.67 -30.29
CA ILE A 450 -10.59 17.36 -30.19
C ILE A 450 -11.48 18.18 -31.14
N LEU A 451 -11.02 19.34 -31.62
CA LEU A 451 -11.73 20.11 -32.66
C LEU A 451 -11.61 19.47 -34.04
N HIS A 452 -10.55 18.68 -34.25
CA HIS A 452 -10.29 17.97 -35.49
C HIS A 452 -9.97 16.50 -35.23
N PRO A 453 -10.89 15.74 -34.61
CA PRO A 453 -10.65 14.36 -34.25
C PRO A 453 -10.64 13.53 -35.53
N ASN A 454 -9.46 13.19 -36.02
CA ASN A 454 -9.37 12.28 -37.15
C ASN A 454 -9.77 10.88 -36.69
N ARG A 455 -11.08 10.57 -36.78
CA ARG A 455 -11.66 9.28 -36.32
C ARG A 455 -10.97 8.08 -36.96
N ASN A 456 -10.60 8.18 -38.23
CA ASN A 456 -9.86 7.12 -38.92
C ASN A 456 -8.47 6.89 -38.30
N ARG A 457 -7.84 7.95 -37.81
CA ARG A 457 -6.55 7.88 -37.12
C ARG A 457 -6.67 7.23 -35.74
N VAL A 458 -7.71 7.58 -34.96
CA VAL A 458 -7.98 6.90 -33.68
C VAL A 458 -8.30 5.43 -33.92
N HIS A 459 -9.16 5.13 -34.90
CA HIS A 459 -9.50 3.77 -35.27
C HIS A 459 -8.26 2.95 -35.67
N SER A 460 -7.32 3.53 -36.42
CA SER A 460 -6.09 2.84 -36.83
C SER A 460 -5.07 2.64 -35.70
N TRP A 461 -5.13 3.44 -34.62
CA TRP A 461 -4.34 3.19 -33.41
C TRP A 461 -4.89 2.03 -32.59
N LEU A 462 -6.22 1.93 -32.50
CA LEU A 462 -6.89 0.95 -31.65
C LEU A 462 -7.07 -0.41 -32.33
N ASN A 463 -7.13 -0.44 -33.68
CA ASN A 463 -7.42 -1.65 -34.44
C ASN A 463 -6.23 -2.06 -35.31
N HIS A 464 -5.85 -3.32 -35.22
CA HIS A 464 -4.86 -3.95 -36.09
C HIS A 464 -5.41 -5.26 -36.64
N SER A 465 -5.19 -5.55 -37.92
CA SER A 465 -5.75 -6.74 -38.58
C SER A 465 -5.31 -8.08 -37.96
N ASN A 466 -4.18 -8.09 -37.24
CA ASN A 466 -3.57 -9.30 -36.68
C ASN A 466 -3.48 -9.29 -35.14
N ARG A 467 -4.10 -8.33 -34.45
CA ARG A 467 -4.06 -8.22 -32.99
C ARG A 467 -5.46 -7.86 -32.45
N PRO A 468 -5.80 -8.27 -31.22
CA PRO A 468 -7.05 -7.83 -30.60
C PRO A 468 -7.10 -6.30 -30.52
N SER A 469 -8.28 -5.73 -30.75
CA SER A 469 -8.48 -4.28 -30.65
C SER A 469 -8.36 -3.80 -29.21
N LEU A 470 -7.84 -2.58 -29.05
CA LEU A 470 -7.83 -1.88 -27.77
C LEU A 470 -9.21 -1.30 -27.46
N ASP A 471 -9.52 -1.10 -26.18
CA ASP A 471 -10.86 -0.74 -25.72
C ASP A 471 -11.12 0.77 -25.84
N GLY A 472 -10.08 1.60 -25.91
CA GLY A 472 -10.24 3.03 -26.16
C GLY A 472 -9.00 3.91 -25.92
N VAL A 473 -9.26 5.18 -25.61
CA VAL A 473 -8.24 6.23 -25.47
C VAL A 473 -8.40 7.02 -24.18
N TYR A 474 -7.29 7.55 -23.67
CA TYR A 474 -7.20 8.35 -22.46
C TYR A 474 -6.60 9.72 -22.81
N LEU A 475 -7.47 10.70 -23.02
CA LEU A 475 -7.12 11.97 -23.65
C LEU A 475 -6.65 13.00 -22.64
N GLN A 476 -5.62 13.76 -23.00
CA GLN A 476 -5.30 14.98 -22.28
C GLN A 476 -6.44 15.98 -22.46
N TYR A 477 -6.87 16.60 -21.35
CA TYR A 477 -7.88 17.64 -21.33
C TYR A 477 -7.54 18.77 -22.32
N GLN A 478 -8.58 19.27 -22.99
CA GLN A 478 -8.57 20.43 -23.88
C GLN A 478 -9.78 21.30 -23.50
N SER A 479 -9.61 22.61 -23.38
CA SER A 479 -10.71 23.54 -23.06
C SER A 479 -11.89 23.43 -24.03
N GLU A 480 -11.57 23.14 -25.29
CA GLU A 480 -12.46 22.96 -26.41
C GLU A 480 -13.43 21.78 -26.21
N MET A 481 -13.08 20.82 -25.34
CA MET A 481 -13.98 19.72 -24.95
C MET A 481 -15.28 20.21 -24.32
N LEU A 482 -15.28 21.41 -23.73
CA LEU A 482 -16.46 22.04 -23.14
C LEU A 482 -17.18 23.01 -24.10
N GLU A 483 -16.72 23.13 -25.34
CA GLU A 483 -17.43 23.87 -26.39
C GLU A 483 -18.40 22.93 -27.13
N PRO A 484 -19.48 23.44 -27.75
CA PRO A 484 -20.49 22.59 -28.40
C PRO A 484 -19.93 21.59 -29.42
N THR A 485 -18.92 22.02 -30.21
CA THR A 485 -18.26 21.19 -31.22
C THR A 485 -17.38 20.10 -30.58
N GLY A 486 -16.58 20.46 -29.57
CA GLY A 486 -15.74 19.49 -28.86
C GLY A 486 -16.56 18.50 -28.02
N MET A 487 -17.65 18.94 -27.40
CA MET A 487 -18.59 18.03 -26.71
C MET A 487 -19.18 17.02 -27.69
N GLN A 488 -19.61 17.44 -28.89
CA GLN A 488 -20.12 16.52 -29.89
C GLN A 488 -19.05 15.54 -30.37
N ALA A 489 -17.83 16.03 -30.61
CA ALA A 489 -16.69 15.19 -30.99
C ALA A 489 -16.39 14.12 -29.92
N LEU A 490 -16.43 14.48 -28.63
CA LEU A 490 -16.25 13.52 -27.55
C LEU A 490 -17.42 12.54 -27.43
N ARG A 491 -18.68 12.97 -27.63
CA ARG A 491 -19.84 12.07 -27.67
C ARG A 491 -19.67 11.02 -28.75
N ASP A 492 -19.37 11.46 -29.97
CA ASP A 492 -19.14 10.60 -31.13
C ASP A 492 -18.01 9.58 -30.89
N LEU A 493 -16.98 9.96 -30.12
CA LEU A 493 -15.88 9.08 -29.76
C LEU A 493 -16.30 8.08 -28.67
N SER A 494 -17.01 8.56 -27.65
CA SER A 494 -17.46 7.76 -26.50
C SER A 494 -18.58 6.77 -26.85
N GLU A 495 -19.31 7.00 -27.95
CA GLU A 495 -20.25 6.02 -28.52
C GLU A 495 -19.54 4.78 -29.09
N GLN A 496 -18.27 4.91 -29.50
CA GLN A 496 -17.52 3.83 -30.14
C GLN A 496 -16.45 3.20 -29.25
N TYR A 497 -15.86 3.99 -28.36
CA TYR A 497 -14.70 3.59 -27.56
C TYR A 497 -14.86 4.04 -26.12
N ARG A 498 -14.11 3.40 -25.23
CA ARG A 498 -13.90 3.94 -23.89
C ARG A 498 -13.06 5.22 -23.98
N VAL A 499 -13.48 6.25 -23.26
CA VAL A 499 -12.79 7.53 -23.22
C VAL A 499 -12.50 7.89 -21.78
N GLY A 500 -11.22 7.99 -21.45
CA GLY A 500 -10.74 8.63 -20.23
C GLY A 500 -10.22 10.03 -20.49
N ILE A 501 -10.23 10.90 -19.48
CA ILE A 501 -9.66 12.24 -19.54
C ILE A 501 -8.66 12.41 -18.40
N TRP A 502 -7.46 12.88 -18.73
CA TRP A 502 -6.43 13.26 -17.76
C TRP A 502 -6.07 14.74 -17.91
N GLY A 503 -5.74 15.40 -16.80
CA GLY A 503 -5.37 16.81 -16.75
C GLY A 503 -3.92 17.03 -16.33
N SER A 504 -3.33 18.12 -16.81
CA SER A 504 -2.05 18.64 -16.35
C SER A 504 -2.23 19.55 -15.14
N TYR A 505 -1.53 19.22 -14.06
CA TYR A 505 -1.45 20.04 -12.87
C TYR A 505 -1.15 21.52 -13.18
N LYS A 506 -1.90 22.43 -12.53
CA LYS A 506 -1.91 23.91 -12.69
C LYS A 506 -2.39 24.47 -14.04
N LYS A 507 -2.54 23.65 -15.07
CA LYS A 507 -2.96 24.12 -16.40
C LYS A 507 -4.45 23.88 -16.61
N ASP A 508 -4.90 22.70 -16.23
CA ASP A 508 -6.24 22.23 -16.55
C ASP A 508 -7.17 22.39 -15.33
N PRO A 509 -8.48 22.62 -15.56
CA PRO A 509 -9.47 22.63 -14.51
C PRO A 509 -9.55 21.26 -13.81
N ASP A 510 -9.76 21.31 -12.50
CA ASP A 510 -9.93 20.13 -11.65
C ASP A 510 -11.06 20.43 -10.67
N ASP A 511 -12.27 20.37 -11.21
CA ASP A 511 -13.51 20.74 -10.54
C ASP A 511 -14.69 19.89 -11.03
N TYR A 512 -15.73 19.84 -10.20
CA TYR A 512 -16.91 19.03 -10.44
C TYR A 512 -17.71 19.47 -11.67
N ASN A 513 -17.77 20.76 -12.01
CA ASN A 513 -18.55 21.20 -13.17
C ASN A 513 -17.91 20.71 -14.47
N THR A 514 -16.59 20.79 -14.55
CA THR A 514 -15.82 20.21 -15.66
C THR A 514 -16.07 18.71 -15.76
N ALA A 515 -15.89 17.96 -14.66
CA ALA A 515 -16.14 16.51 -14.65
C ALA A 515 -17.59 16.17 -15.04
N TYR A 516 -18.57 16.91 -14.49
CA TYR A 516 -19.98 16.75 -14.80
C TYR A 516 -20.27 16.89 -16.30
N HIS A 517 -19.72 17.92 -16.96
CA HIS A 517 -19.92 18.11 -18.39
C HIS A 517 -19.24 17.03 -19.24
N LEU A 518 -18.03 16.61 -18.87
CA LEU A 518 -17.35 15.51 -19.56
C LEU A 518 -18.16 14.20 -19.45
N ILE A 519 -18.66 13.87 -18.27
CA ILE A 519 -19.41 12.63 -18.02
C ILE A 519 -20.80 12.68 -18.66
N ASN A 520 -21.58 13.73 -18.37
CA ASN A 520 -22.99 13.77 -18.73
C ASN A 520 -23.25 14.27 -20.14
N ASN A 521 -22.46 15.23 -20.61
CA ASN A 521 -22.68 15.82 -21.92
C ASN A 521 -21.78 15.19 -22.98
N CYS A 522 -20.66 14.57 -22.61
CA CYS A 522 -19.69 14.04 -23.56
C CYS A 522 -19.59 12.49 -23.55
N GLY A 523 -20.17 11.81 -22.56
CA GLY A 523 -20.13 10.35 -22.47
C GLY A 523 -18.79 9.78 -21.98
N VAL A 524 -17.91 10.62 -21.43
CA VAL A 524 -16.61 10.21 -20.89
C VAL A 524 -16.79 9.17 -19.78
N THR A 525 -16.00 8.10 -19.84
CA THR A 525 -16.07 6.98 -18.89
C THR A 525 -15.20 7.23 -17.65
N TYR A 526 -14.04 7.86 -17.82
CA TYR A 526 -13.07 8.07 -16.73
C TYR A 526 -12.59 9.53 -16.69
N VAL A 527 -12.55 10.15 -15.52
CA VAL A 527 -12.03 11.52 -15.33
C VAL A 527 -11.04 11.52 -14.17
N ASN A 528 -9.76 11.72 -14.46
CA ASN A 528 -8.74 11.87 -13.40
C ASN A 528 -8.92 13.19 -12.67
N THR A 529 -8.77 13.13 -11.35
CA THR A 529 -8.83 14.30 -10.48
C THR A 529 -7.87 14.13 -9.31
N ASP A 530 -7.22 15.24 -8.90
CA ASP A 530 -6.46 15.30 -7.65
C ASP A 530 -7.39 15.64 -6.45
N LEU A 531 -8.71 15.73 -6.69
CA LEU A 531 -9.77 16.04 -5.73
C LEU A 531 -9.44 17.27 -4.86
N PRO A 532 -9.09 18.43 -5.43
CA PRO A 532 -8.69 19.59 -4.65
C PRO A 532 -9.79 20.03 -3.68
N ARG A 533 -9.46 20.77 -2.62
CA ARG A 533 -10.47 21.20 -1.62
C ARG A 533 -11.65 21.97 -2.21
N ASN A 534 -11.43 22.67 -3.32
CA ASN A 534 -12.46 23.39 -4.06
C ASN A 534 -13.07 22.58 -5.23
N PHE A 535 -12.85 21.27 -5.30
CA PHE A 535 -13.36 20.40 -6.37
C PHE A 535 -14.87 20.55 -6.51
N ARG A 536 -15.59 20.54 -5.38
CA ARG A 536 -17.00 20.84 -5.34
C ARG A 536 -17.29 21.81 -4.19
N GLN A 537 -17.77 23.00 -4.53
CA GLN A 537 -18.15 24.00 -3.53
C GLN A 537 -19.44 23.57 -2.82
N ASP A 538 -19.53 23.81 -1.51
CA ASP A 538 -20.77 23.61 -0.76
C ASP A 538 -21.85 24.56 -1.32
N PRO A 539 -23.05 24.08 -1.71
CA PRO A 539 -24.17 24.93 -2.12
C PRO A 539 -24.47 26.08 -1.14
N LYS A 540 -24.10 25.95 0.15
CA LYS A 540 -24.26 27.00 1.16
C LYS A 540 -23.27 28.15 1.03
N GLU A 541 -22.03 27.91 0.59
CA GLU A 541 -21.03 28.98 0.41
C GLU A 541 -21.34 29.85 -0.81
N HIS A 542 -21.97 29.27 -1.84
CA HIS A 542 -22.41 30.00 -3.04
C HIS A 542 -23.52 31.04 -2.74
N ARG A 543 -24.29 30.87 -1.65
CA ARG A 543 -25.31 31.84 -1.20
C ARG A 543 -24.77 33.00 -0.36
N MET A 544 -23.51 32.94 0.09
CA MET A 544 -22.86 34.05 0.80
C MET A 544 -21.94 34.89 -0.09
N ALA A 545 -21.67 34.44 -1.32
CA ALA A 545 -20.81 35.11 -2.29
C ALA A 545 -21.59 35.83 -3.43
N LEU A 546 -22.91 35.75 -3.41
CA LEU A 546 -23.87 36.52 -4.23
C LEU A 546 -24.68 37.43 -3.31
#